data_AF-A0A7S0G234-F1
#
_entry.id   AF-A0A7S0G234-F1
#
_cell.length_a   1.000
_cell.length_b   1.000
_cell.length_c   1.000
_cell.angle_alpha   90.00
_cell.angle_beta   90.00
_cell.angle_gamma   90.00
#
_symmetry.space_group_name_H-M   'P 1'
#
loop_
_entity.id
_entity.type
_entity.pdbx_description
1 polymer ?
#
loop_
_entity_poly.entity_id
_entity_poly.type
_entity_poly.pdbx_seq_one_letter_code
_entity_poly.pdbx_strand_id
1 'polypeptide(L)'
;MGPNPYVKMMKESYGRECKICTRPFVVFRWKPGGDGTRYKKTEICQTCARVKNVCQTCLFDLQYGLPVQVRDQTLAEADRQATIIPKSDVNREFTAGMQERAVANGDIDKIYESESGNKALAEKLARRGPYYERNRTHVCSFFVRGECTRGAYCPYRHEMVQETELSDQNMKDRYFGVNDPVAQKMLKGLDGALGKKFGPP
;
A
#
# COMPACT_ATOMS: atom_id res chain seq x y z
N MET A 1 -5.73 -4.37 -10.48
CA MET A 1 -6.17 -3.28 -11.38
C MET A 1 -7.68 -3.19 -11.54
N GLY A 2 -8.43 -4.23 -11.17
CA GLY A 2 -9.89 -4.32 -11.34
C GLY A 2 -10.23 -5.74 -11.79
N PRO A 3 -11.51 -6.11 -11.89
CA PRO A 3 -11.92 -7.37 -12.49
C PRO A 3 -11.86 -7.35 -14.03
N ASN A 4 -11.91 -6.16 -14.65
CA ASN A 4 -11.90 -6.05 -16.11
C ASN A 4 -10.49 -6.24 -16.68
N PRO A 5 -10.26 -7.20 -17.60
CA PRO A 5 -8.98 -7.37 -18.30
C PRO A 5 -8.60 -6.17 -19.18
N TYR A 6 -9.59 -5.46 -19.74
CA TYR A 6 -9.37 -4.33 -20.64
C TYR A 6 -9.52 -3.01 -19.88
N VAL A 7 -8.39 -2.43 -19.45
CA VAL A 7 -8.37 -1.18 -18.67
C VAL A 7 -7.86 -0.03 -19.52
N LYS A 8 -8.64 1.05 -19.59
CA LYS A 8 -8.18 2.33 -20.14
C LYS A 8 -7.52 3.17 -19.04
N MET A 9 -6.29 3.63 -19.29
CA MET A 9 -5.51 4.43 -18.36
C MET A 9 -5.11 5.77 -19.01
N MET A 10 -5.15 6.84 -18.23
CA MET A 10 -4.57 8.13 -18.59
C MET A 10 -3.17 8.22 -17.99
N LYS A 11 -2.20 8.65 -18.81
CA LYS A 11 -0.81 8.89 -18.40
C LYS A 11 -0.58 10.39 -18.33
N GLU A 12 -0.13 10.87 -17.19
CA GLU A 12 0.22 12.27 -16.96
C GLU A 12 1.69 12.35 -16.53
N SER A 13 2.54 12.95 -17.35
CA SER A 13 3.97 13.12 -17.04
C SER A 13 4.13 14.18 -15.96
N TYR A 14 4.81 13.84 -14.86
CA TYR A 14 5.09 14.74 -13.74
C TYR A 14 3.85 15.39 -13.07
N GLY A 15 2.68 14.74 -13.11
CA GLY A 15 1.42 15.34 -12.64
C GLY A 15 1.25 15.45 -11.11
N ARG A 16 2.00 14.68 -10.32
CA ARG A 16 1.95 14.70 -8.84
C ARG A 16 3.34 14.44 -8.26
N GLU A 17 3.56 14.96 -7.05
CA GLU A 17 4.65 14.54 -6.18
C GLU A 17 4.37 13.19 -5.51
N CYS A 18 5.42 12.38 -5.33
CA CYS A 18 5.36 11.12 -4.61
C CYS A 18 5.06 11.36 -3.12
N LYS A 19 4.13 10.60 -2.52
CA LYS A 19 3.78 10.74 -1.09
C LYS A 19 4.90 10.35 -0.11
N ILE A 20 5.97 9.74 -0.60
CA ILE A 20 7.12 9.31 0.21
C ILE A 20 8.33 10.20 -0.05
N CYS A 21 8.85 10.22 -1.28
CA CYS A 21 10.08 10.94 -1.61
C CYS A 21 9.86 12.39 -2.10
N THR A 22 8.60 12.86 -2.19
CA THR A 22 8.20 14.19 -2.66
C THR A 22 8.68 14.57 -4.07
N ARG A 23 9.31 13.66 -4.81
CA ARG A 23 9.74 13.88 -6.19
C ARG A 23 8.55 13.77 -7.15
N PRO A 24 8.45 14.62 -8.17
CA PRO A 24 7.42 14.51 -9.19
C PRO A 24 7.61 13.23 -10.00
N PHE A 25 6.51 12.57 -10.37
CA PHE A 25 6.55 11.30 -11.11
C PHE A 25 5.40 11.18 -12.11
N VAL A 26 5.48 10.17 -12.98
CA VAL A 26 4.42 9.86 -13.94
C VAL A 26 3.21 9.26 -13.21
N VAL A 27 2.08 9.95 -13.30
CA VAL A 27 0.83 9.51 -12.68
C VAL A 27 0.01 8.74 -13.70
N PHE A 28 -0.45 7.56 -13.30
CA PHE A 28 -1.42 6.80 -14.06
C PHE A 28 -2.76 6.89 -13.35
N ARG A 29 -3.84 7.18 -14.09
CA ARG A 29 -5.20 7.22 -13.56
C ARG A 29 -6.12 6.33 -14.39
N TRP A 30 -6.88 5.46 -13.72
CA TRP A 30 -7.75 4.48 -14.38
C TRP A 30 -9.01 4.17 -13.57
N LYS A 31 -10.03 3.61 -14.22
CA LYS A 31 -11.23 3.08 -13.55
C LYS A 31 -11.15 1.55 -13.52
N PRO A 32 -11.12 0.89 -12.35
CA PRO A 32 -11.01 -0.57 -12.23
C PRO A 32 -12.12 -1.39 -12.90
N GLY A 33 -13.27 -0.77 -13.21
CA GLY A 33 -14.45 -1.46 -13.73
C GLY A 33 -15.37 -1.93 -12.61
N GLY A 34 -16.66 -2.08 -12.93
CA GLY A 34 -17.75 -2.31 -11.98
C GLY A 34 -18.47 -1.03 -11.56
N ASP A 35 -19.76 -1.15 -11.30
CA ASP A 35 -20.60 -0.05 -10.82
C ASP A 35 -20.20 0.36 -9.40
N GLY A 36 -20.29 1.66 -9.11
CA GLY A 36 -19.89 2.20 -7.80
C GLY A 36 -18.37 2.18 -7.52
N THR A 37 -17.52 1.97 -8.53
CA THR A 37 -16.05 2.05 -8.37
C THR A 37 -15.50 3.45 -8.65
N ARG A 38 -14.48 3.84 -7.87
CA ARG A 38 -13.76 5.11 -8.07
C ARG A 38 -12.60 4.96 -9.04
N TYR A 39 -12.27 6.08 -9.66
CA TYR A 39 -10.97 6.21 -10.32
C TYR A 39 -9.84 6.02 -9.30
N LYS A 40 -8.93 5.13 -9.63
CA LYS A 40 -7.66 4.95 -8.93
C LYS A 40 -6.57 5.71 -9.66
N LYS A 41 -5.54 6.06 -8.90
CA LYS A 41 -4.32 6.67 -9.42
C LYS A 41 -3.11 6.11 -8.69
N THR A 42 -1.92 6.26 -9.28
CA THR A 42 -0.66 5.99 -8.59
C THR A 42 -0.39 7.09 -7.55
N GLU A 43 0.02 6.70 -6.34
CA GLU A 43 0.29 7.62 -5.21
C GLU A 43 1.80 7.73 -4.91
N ILE A 44 2.59 6.74 -5.32
CA ILE A 44 4.05 6.72 -5.16
C ILE A 44 4.78 6.49 -6.50
N CYS A 45 6.01 6.97 -6.59
CA CYS A 45 6.87 6.81 -7.77
C CYS A 45 7.30 5.35 -7.96
N GLN A 46 7.78 5.02 -9.17
CA GLN A 46 8.25 3.66 -9.47
C GLN A 46 9.45 3.25 -8.62
N THR A 47 10.36 4.18 -8.32
CA THR A 47 11.51 3.91 -7.45
C THR A 47 11.07 3.47 -6.05
N CYS A 48 10.24 4.27 -5.36
CA CYS A 48 9.75 3.92 -4.03
C CYS A 48 8.94 2.61 -4.02
N ALA A 49 8.21 2.33 -5.10
CA ALA A 49 7.46 1.08 -5.25
C ALA A 49 8.38 -0.13 -5.38
N ARG A 50 9.45 -0.03 -6.18
CA ARG A 50 10.43 -1.12 -6.38
C ARG A 50 11.29 -1.36 -5.14
N VAL A 51 11.81 -0.30 -4.51
CA VAL A 51 12.65 -0.40 -3.30
C VAL A 51 11.98 -1.23 -2.21
N LYS A 52 10.66 -1.09 -2.06
CA LYS A 52 9.88 -1.82 -1.07
C LYS A 52 9.05 -2.96 -1.67
N ASN A 53 9.17 -3.32 -2.95
CA ASN A 53 8.32 -4.31 -3.64
C ASN A 53 6.80 -4.16 -3.36
N VAL A 54 6.28 -2.93 -3.46
CA VAL A 54 4.86 -2.61 -3.18
C VAL A 54 4.13 -2.04 -4.38
N CYS A 55 2.81 -2.19 -4.39
CA CYS A 55 1.95 -1.56 -5.38
C CYS A 55 1.90 -0.02 -5.20
N GLN A 56 2.00 0.70 -6.31
CA GLN A 56 2.03 2.17 -6.36
C GLN A 56 0.77 2.88 -5.82
N THR A 57 -0.36 2.18 -5.70
CA THR A 57 -1.63 2.76 -5.23
C THR A 57 -2.03 2.25 -3.86
N CYS A 58 -1.89 0.95 -3.61
CA CYS A 58 -2.40 0.37 -2.36
C CYS A 58 -1.34 0.22 -1.26
N LEU A 59 -0.04 0.33 -1.60
CA LEU A 59 1.10 0.10 -0.70
C LEU A 59 1.17 -1.30 -0.08
N PHE A 60 0.42 -2.27 -0.62
CA PHE A 60 0.58 -3.67 -0.26
C PHE A 60 1.66 -4.30 -1.12
N ASP A 61 2.29 -5.32 -0.54
CA ASP A 61 3.27 -6.16 -1.20
C ASP A 61 2.72 -6.80 -2.49
N LEU A 62 3.58 -6.90 -3.51
CA LEU A 62 3.18 -7.45 -4.81
C LEU A 62 3.12 -8.98 -4.85
N GLN A 63 3.85 -9.68 -3.98
CA GLN A 63 3.90 -11.15 -3.96
C GLN A 63 2.75 -11.73 -3.12
N TYR A 64 2.59 -11.27 -1.88
CA TYR A 64 1.65 -11.83 -0.90
C TYR A 64 0.43 -10.95 -0.61
N GLY A 65 0.45 -9.68 -1.06
CA GLY A 65 -0.64 -8.74 -0.79
C GLY A 65 -0.77 -8.35 0.69
N LEU A 66 0.33 -8.43 1.44
CA LEU A 66 0.43 -8.11 2.87
C LEU A 66 0.86 -6.65 3.11
N PRO A 67 0.49 -6.04 4.25
CA PRO A 67 1.08 -4.78 4.68
C PRO A 67 2.60 -4.90 4.85
N VAL A 68 3.34 -3.83 4.58
CA VAL A 68 4.82 -3.80 4.67
C VAL A 68 5.30 -4.27 6.05
N GLN A 69 4.67 -3.81 7.12
CA GLN A 69 5.03 -4.20 8.49
C GLN A 69 4.88 -5.71 8.73
N VAL A 70 3.82 -6.34 8.23
CA VAL A 70 3.60 -7.78 8.38
C VAL A 70 4.62 -8.56 7.55
N ARG A 71 4.87 -8.12 6.31
CA ARG A 71 5.84 -8.76 5.44
C ARG A 71 7.25 -8.67 6.00
N ASP A 72 7.67 -7.51 6.46
CA ASP A 72 9.04 -7.32 6.94
C ASP A 72 9.32 -8.26 8.13
N GLN A 73 8.33 -8.59 8.97
CA GLN A 73 8.48 -9.64 10.00
C GLN A 73 8.72 -11.07 9.46
N THR A 74 8.25 -11.37 8.25
CA THR A 74 8.47 -12.68 7.59
C THR A 74 9.83 -12.79 6.89
N LEU A 75 10.47 -11.66 6.58
CA LEU A 75 11.81 -11.60 5.96
C LEU A 75 12.91 -11.93 6.98
N ALA A 76 14.07 -12.43 6.52
CA ALA A 76 15.25 -12.53 7.37
C ALA A 76 15.71 -11.14 7.84
N GLU A 77 16.44 -11.13 8.95
CA GLU A 77 16.89 -9.89 9.60
C GLU A 77 17.83 -9.05 8.74
N ALA A 78 18.70 -9.71 7.94
CA ALA A 78 19.56 -9.04 6.98
C ALA A 78 18.76 -8.31 5.89
N ASP A 79 17.74 -8.97 5.33
CA ASP A 79 16.90 -8.39 4.27
C ASP A 79 15.97 -7.31 4.83
N ARG A 80 15.49 -7.48 6.07
CA ARG A 80 14.77 -6.42 6.80
C ARG A 80 15.61 -5.15 6.86
N GLN A 81 16.85 -5.25 7.32
CA GLN A 81 17.75 -4.10 7.51
C GLN A 81 18.09 -3.42 6.17
N ALA A 82 18.29 -4.20 5.10
CA ALA A 82 18.56 -3.68 3.76
C ALA A 82 17.40 -2.84 3.19
N THR A 83 16.17 -3.10 3.63
CA THR A 83 14.98 -2.35 3.18
C THR A 83 14.66 -1.14 4.05
N ILE A 84 15.42 -0.85 5.11
CA ILE A 84 15.17 0.33 5.97
C ILE A 84 15.63 1.59 5.24
N ILE A 85 14.67 2.47 4.96
CA ILE A 85 14.90 3.75 4.30
C ILE A 85 15.02 4.82 5.39
N PRO A 86 16.13 5.60 5.44
CA PRO A 86 16.26 6.69 6.40
C PRO A 86 15.13 7.71 6.29
N LYS A 87 14.55 8.10 7.43
CA LYS A 87 13.41 9.04 7.50
C LYS A 87 13.82 10.52 7.47
N SER A 88 15.09 10.82 7.72
CA SER A 88 15.57 12.20 7.85
C SER A 88 15.43 12.98 6.54
N ASP A 89 14.80 14.15 6.59
CA ASP A 89 14.63 15.01 5.40
C ASP A 89 15.96 15.49 4.81
N VAL A 90 16.99 15.66 5.64
CA VAL A 90 18.33 16.13 5.22
C VAL A 90 19.01 15.15 4.25
N ASN A 91 18.86 13.85 4.48
CA ASN A 91 19.48 12.81 3.64
C ASN A 91 18.53 12.23 2.58
N ARG A 92 17.32 12.81 2.44
CA ARG A 92 16.26 12.26 1.59
C ARG A 92 16.64 12.23 0.11
N GLU A 93 17.25 13.29 -0.41
CA GLU A 93 17.63 13.36 -1.82
C GLU A 93 18.81 12.44 -2.15
N PHE A 94 19.80 12.37 -1.26
CA PHE A 94 20.95 11.48 -1.40
C PHE A 94 20.51 10.01 -1.41
N THR A 95 19.68 9.62 -0.45
CA THR A 95 19.13 8.25 -0.36
C THR A 95 18.25 7.92 -1.55
N ALA A 96 17.41 8.86 -2.01
CA ALA A 96 16.61 8.67 -3.22
C ALA A 96 17.47 8.45 -4.47
N GLY A 97 18.57 9.21 -4.63
CA GLY A 97 19.51 9.02 -5.73
C GLY A 97 20.25 7.68 -5.68
N MET A 98 20.65 7.24 -4.48
CA MET A 98 21.27 5.93 -4.28
C MET A 98 20.28 4.79 -4.61
N GLN A 99 19.04 4.91 -4.19
CA GLN A 99 17.98 3.96 -4.48
C GLN A 99 17.64 3.90 -5.97
N GLU A 100 17.61 5.04 -6.67
CA GLU A 100 17.42 5.06 -8.12
C GLU A 100 18.51 4.28 -8.84
N ARG A 101 19.77 4.44 -8.41
CA ARG A 101 20.89 3.65 -8.95
C ARG A 101 20.75 2.17 -8.64
N ALA A 102 20.42 1.80 -7.39
CA ALA A 102 20.24 0.41 -6.99
C ALA A 102 19.09 -0.28 -7.74
N VAL A 103 17.99 0.43 -7.97
CA VAL A 103 16.86 -0.04 -8.78
C VAL A 103 17.24 -0.16 -10.25
N ALA A 104 18.03 0.77 -10.78
CA ALA A 104 18.52 0.71 -12.17
C ALA A 104 19.49 -0.46 -12.39
N ASN A 105 20.32 -0.77 -11.40
CA ASN A 105 21.26 -1.90 -11.42
C ASN A 105 20.59 -3.27 -11.21
N GLY A 106 19.32 -3.30 -10.78
CA GLY A 106 18.61 -4.53 -10.46
C GLY A 106 19.03 -5.19 -9.15
N ASP A 107 19.77 -4.47 -8.28
CA ASP A 107 20.24 -5.02 -7.00
C ASP A 107 19.08 -5.28 -6.03
N ILE A 108 18.06 -4.42 -6.07
CA ILE A 108 16.85 -4.55 -5.24
C ILE A 108 16.01 -5.75 -5.66
N ASP A 109 15.87 -6.00 -6.96
CA ASP A 109 15.02 -7.09 -7.46
C ASP A 109 15.57 -8.46 -6.98
N LYS A 110 16.90 -8.61 -6.94
CA LYS A 110 17.58 -9.79 -6.40
C LYS A 110 17.28 -10.07 -4.91
N ILE A 111 17.10 -9.01 -4.10
CA ILE A 111 16.78 -9.16 -2.66
C ILE A 111 15.39 -9.75 -2.47
N TYR A 112 14.44 -9.44 -3.34
CA TYR A 112 13.07 -9.97 -3.26
C TYR A 112 12.90 -11.31 -3.96
N GLU A 113 13.85 -11.70 -4.80
CA GLU A 113 13.95 -13.03 -5.40
C GLU A 113 14.66 -14.04 -4.49
N SER A 114 15.55 -13.59 -3.59
CA SER A 114 16.25 -14.49 -2.69
C SER A 114 15.28 -15.20 -1.73
N GLU A 115 15.46 -16.51 -1.54
CA GLU A 115 14.56 -17.35 -0.75
C GLU A 115 14.74 -17.20 0.77
N SER A 116 15.39 -16.14 1.21
CA SER A 116 15.90 -15.92 2.57
C SER A 116 14.82 -15.54 3.60
N GLY A 117 13.60 -16.07 3.51
CA GLY A 117 12.50 -15.72 4.42
C GLY A 117 11.57 -16.88 4.77
N ASN A 118 10.73 -16.66 5.79
CA ASN A 118 9.69 -17.61 6.20
C ASN A 118 8.48 -17.55 5.24
N LYS A 119 8.68 -17.98 3.98
CA LYS A 119 7.65 -17.99 2.92
C LYS A 119 6.34 -18.64 3.37
N ALA A 120 6.44 -19.75 4.11
CA ALA A 120 5.29 -20.48 4.63
C ALA A 120 4.37 -19.65 5.55
N LEU A 121 4.93 -18.69 6.30
CA LEU A 121 4.14 -17.78 7.14
C LEU A 121 3.45 -16.71 6.29
N ALA A 122 4.18 -16.13 5.34
CA ALA A 122 3.64 -15.14 4.41
C ALA A 122 2.48 -15.71 3.57
N GLU A 123 2.61 -16.95 3.08
CA GLU A 123 1.56 -17.65 2.31
C GLU A 123 0.31 -17.93 3.14
N LYS A 124 0.46 -18.30 4.41
CA LYS A 124 -0.69 -18.52 5.31
C LYS A 124 -1.47 -17.23 5.56
N LEU A 125 -0.78 -16.09 5.57
CA LEU A 125 -1.38 -14.77 5.78
C LEU A 125 -1.92 -14.15 4.49
N ALA A 126 -1.37 -14.56 3.34
CA ALA A 126 -1.76 -14.05 2.04
C ALA A 126 -3.23 -14.33 1.76
N ARG A 127 -3.92 -13.33 1.18
CA ARG A 127 -5.31 -13.51 0.76
C ARG A 127 -5.34 -14.32 -0.53
N ARG A 128 -6.23 -15.32 -0.60
CA ARG A 128 -6.41 -16.17 -1.78
C ARG A 128 -7.08 -15.48 -2.98
N GLY A 129 -7.66 -14.29 -2.80
CA GLY A 129 -8.39 -13.60 -3.86
C GLY A 129 -8.36 -12.07 -3.74
N PRO A 130 -8.68 -11.35 -4.83
CA PRO A 130 -8.65 -9.90 -4.87
C PRO A 130 -9.78 -9.29 -4.03
N TYR A 131 -9.47 -8.24 -3.26
CA TYR A 131 -10.44 -7.50 -2.46
C TYR A 131 -10.92 -6.24 -3.21
N TYR A 132 -11.99 -6.38 -4.00
CA TYR A 132 -12.49 -5.31 -4.86
C TYR A 132 -13.27 -4.21 -4.12
N GLU A 133 -13.67 -4.44 -2.88
CA GLU A 133 -14.28 -3.44 -1.98
C GLU A 133 -13.41 -2.19 -1.83
N ARG A 134 -12.08 -2.33 -1.92
CA ARG A 134 -11.14 -1.20 -1.89
C ARG A 134 -11.27 -0.27 -3.12
N ASN A 135 -11.90 -0.74 -4.19
CA ASN A 135 -12.16 0.05 -5.38
C ASN A 135 -13.45 0.88 -5.28
N ARG A 136 -14.28 0.66 -4.26
CA ARG A 136 -15.55 1.39 -4.08
C ARG A 136 -15.30 2.89 -3.93
N THR A 137 -16.29 3.68 -4.34
CA THR A 137 -16.28 5.12 -4.14
C THR A 137 -16.24 5.46 -2.65
N HIS A 138 -15.71 6.66 -2.35
CA HIS A 138 -15.75 7.17 -0.99
C HIS A 138 -17.20 7.39 -0.56
N VAL A 139 -17.41 7.39 0.75
CA VAL A 139 -18.72 7.74 1.31
C VAL A 139 -18.98 9.22 1.07
N CYS A 140 -20.22 9.54 0.73
CA CYS A 140 -20.67 10.91 0.51
C CYS A 140 -20.69 11.66 1.86
N SER A 141 -19.82 12.66 2.01
CA SER A 141 -19.79 13.50 3.22
C SER A 141 -21.12 14.25 3.45
N PHE A 142 -21.78 14.69 2.38
CA PHE A 142 -23.09 15.36 2.46
C PHE A 142 -24.21 14.41 2.90
N PHE A 143 -24.13 13.13 2.52
CA PHE A 143 -25.11 12.14 2.98
C PHE A 143 -24.98 11.88 4.48
N VAL A 144 -23.74 11.77 4.97
CA VAL A 144 -23.46 11.59 6.41
C VAL A 144 -24.01 12.78 7.23
N ARG A 145 -24.03 13.99 6.66
CA ARG A 145 -24.61 15.20 7.28
C ARG A 145 -26.13 15.36 7.06
N GLY A 146 -26.76 14.54 6.22
CA GLY A 146 -28.19 14.66 5.88
C GLY A 146 -28.52 15.71 4.81
N GLU A 147 -27.54 16.29 4.13
CA GLU A 147 -27.70 17.40 3.18
C GLU A 147 -27.53 16.98 1.70
N CYS A 148 -27.50 15.68 1.41
CA CYS A 148 -27.28 15.21 0.04
C CYS A 148 -28.52 15.38 -0.85
N THR A 149 -28.51 16.40 -1.71
CA THR A 149 -29.57 16.67 -2.69
C THR A 149 -29.50 15.79 -3.94
N ARG A 150 -28.42 15.04 -4.14
CA ARG A 150 -28.19 14.23 -5.36
C ARG A 150 -28.93 12.90 -5.37
N GLY A 151 -29.48 12.45 -4.24
CA GLY A 151 -30.26 11.22 -4.12
C GLY A 151 -29.58 10.00 -4.77
N ALA A 152 -30.31 9.27 -5.60
CA ALA A 152 -29.83 8.08 -6.31
C ALA A 152 -28.76 8.39 -7.38
N TYR A 153 -28.64 9.64 -7.83
CA TYR A 153 -27.63 10.06 -8.82
C TYR A 153 -26.29 10.45 -8.20
N CYS A 154 -26.15 10.36 -6.87
CA CYS A 154 -24.90 10.67 -6.21
C CYS A 154 -23.80 9.64 -6.60
N PRO A 155 -22.63 10.06 -7.13
CA PRO A 155 -21.55 9.13 -7.47
C PRO A 155 -20.86 8.51 -6.24
N TYR A 156 -21.08 9.09 -5.07
CA TYR A 156 -20.51 8.65 -3.80
C TYR A 156 -21.46 7.71 -3.08
N ARG A 157 -20.91 6.85 -2.22
CA ARG A 157 -21.72 5.87 -1.48
C ARG A 157 -22.53 6.54 -0.37
N HIS A 158 -23.78 6.11 -0.22
CA HIS A 158 -24.70 6.52 0.83
C HIS A 158 -24.78 5.43 1.90
N GLU A 159 -23.72 5.32 2.70
CA GLU A 159 -23.61 4.38 3.81
C GLU A 159 -23.05 5.12 5.03
N MET A 160 -23.42 4.72 6.24
CA MET A 160 -22.84 5.30 7.45
C MET A 160 -21.43 4.73 7.66
N VAL A 161 -20.45 5.61 7.91
CA VAL A 161 -19.09 5.19 8.25
C VAL A 161 -19.07 4.84 9.74
N GLN A 162 -18.61 3.64 10.09
CA GLN A 162 -18.26 3.32 11.47
C GLN A 162 -16.82 3.75 11.71
N GLU A 163 -16.62 4.66 12.65
CA GLU A 163 -15.29 4.97 13.16
C GLU A 163 -14.80 3.76 13.96
N THR A 164 -13.61 3.27 13.59
CA THR A 164 -12.99 2.11 14.22
C THR A 164 -11.52 2.45 14.45
N GLU A 165 -10.81 1.71 15.30
CA GLU A 165 -9.35 1.89 15.49
C GLU A 165 -8.52 1.79 14.19
N LEU A 166 -9.13 1.38 13.07
CA LEU A 166 -8.54 1.25 11.74
C LEU A 166 -8.77 2.47 10.84
N SER A 167 -9.46 3.52 11.28
CA SER A 167 -9.78 4.68 10.43
C SER A 167 -8.58 5.58 10.14
N ASP A 168 -7.65 5.73 11.09
CA ASP A 168 -6.48 6.59 10.94
C ASP A 168 -5.31 5.84 10.31
N GLN A 169 -5.22 5.91 8.97
CA GLN A 169 -4.18 5.26 8.19
C GLN A 169 -3.36 6.29 7.40
N ASN A 170 -2.16 6.60 7.87
CA ASN A 170 -1.22 7.46 7.17
C ASN A 170 -0.41 6.67 6.13
N MET A 171 -0.24 7.24 4.94
CA MET A 171 0.49 6.61 3.83
C MET A 171 1.98 6.42 4.15
N LYS A 172 2.61 7.36 4.87
CA LYS A 172 4.03 7.25 5.26
C LYS A 172 4.23 6.09 6.24
N ASP A 173 3.39 6.02 7.27
CA ASP A 173 3.43 4.99 8.31
C ASP A 173 3.24 3.59 7.72
N ARG A 174 2.28 3.44 6.82
CA ARG A 174 2.04 2.20 6.07
C ARG A 174 3.20 1.80 5.14
N TYR A 175 3.91 2.77 4.57
CA TYR A 175 5.06 2.51 3.69
C TYR A 175 6.32 2.12 4.48
N PHE A 176 6.59 2.81 5.60
CA PHE A 176 7.74 2.49 6.45
C PHE A 176 7.49 1.31 7.40
N GLY A 177 6.24 0.82 7.46
CA GLY A 177 5.87 -0.31 8.33
C GLY A 177 5.88 0.05 9.82
N VAL A 178 5.61 1.31 10.16
CA VAL A 178 5.59 1.80 11.54
C VAL A 178 4.16 2.17 11.89
N ASN A 179 3.65 1.68 13.02
CA ASN A 179 2.31 2.01 13.53
C ASN A 179 1.17 1.82 12.51
N ASP A 180 1.21 0.78 11.68
CA ASP A 180 0.09 0.46 10.79
C ASP A 180 -0.98 -0.32 11.58
N PRO A 181 -2.19 0.26 11.84
CA PRO A 181 -3.22 -0.42 12.62
C PRO A 181 -3.74 -1.69 11.92
N VAL A 182 -3.70 -1.74 10.59
CA VAL A 182 -4.08 -2.94 9.82
C VAL A 182 -3.07 -4.06 10.08
N ALA A 183 -1.78 -3.72 10.05
CA ALA A 183 -0.72 -4.67 10.33
C ALA A 183 -0.81 -5.17 11.77
N GLN A 184 -0.93 -4.27 12.75
CA GLN A 184 -1.08 -4.63 14.16
C GLN A 184 -2.24 -5.60 14.39
N LYS A 185 -3.39 -5.39 13.74
CA LYS A 185 -4.53 -6.31 13.84
C LYS A 185 -4.21 -7.69 13.25
N MET A 186 -3.50 -7.76 12.13
CA MET A 186 -3.08 -9.04 11.54
C MET A 186 -2.06 -9.76 12.43
N LEU A 187 -1.12 -9.03 13.04
CA LEU A 187 -0.13 -9.57 13.97
C LEU A 187 -0.75 -10.06 15.28
N LYS A 188 -1.67 -9.30 15.87
CA LYS A 188 -2.45 -9.76 17.04
C LYS A 188 -3.22 -11.06 16.74
N GLY A 189 -3.75 -11.19 15.52
CA GLY A 189 -4.41 -12.42 15.06
C GLY A 189 -3.46 -13.61 14.97
N LEU A 190 -2.20 -13.39 14.58
CA LEU A 190 -1.16 -14.42 14.56
C LEU A 190 -0.75 -14.86 15.96
N ASP A 191 -0.55 -13.90 16.87
CA ASP A 191 -0.18 -14.17 18.27
C ASP A 191 -1.21 -15.09 18.94
N GLY A 192 -2.50 -14.82 18.69
CA GLY A 192 -3.60 -15.65 19.19
C GLY A 192 -3.66 -17.06 18.58
N ALA A 193 -3.19 -17.23 17.34
CA ALA A 193 -3.20 -18.51 16.64
C ALA A 193 -1.94 -19.37 16.88
N LEU A 194 -0.81 -18.75 17.18
CA LEU A 194 0.50 -19.41 17.30
C LEU A 194 1.04 -19.47 18.74
N GLY A 195 0.38 -18.85 19.71
CA GLY A 195 0.78 -18.87 21.13
C GLY A 195 2.14 -18.23 21.43
N LYS A 196 2.80 -17.65 20.42
CA LYS A 196 4.04 -16.89 20.53
C LYS A 196 3.70 -15.41 20.45
N LYS A 197 4.11 -14.62 21.44
CA LYS A 197 3.94 -13.15 21.42
C LYS A 197 4.92 -12.56 20.41
N PHE A 198 4.43 -12.04 19.29
CA PHE A 198 5.19 -11.23 18.33
C PHE A 198 4.89 -9.73 18.54
N GLY A 199 4.78 -9.30 19.80
CA GLY A 199 4.73 -7.89 20.17
C GLY A 199 6.11 -7.23 20.07
N PRO A 200 6.18 -5.92 19.82
CA PRO A 200 7.45 -5.20 19.93
C PRO A 200 7.95 -5.24 21.40
N PRO A 201 9.28 -5.12 21.64
CA PRO A 201 9.80 -4.89 22.98
C PRO A 201 9.26 -3.58 23.59
#